data_AF-X0YLE3-F1
#
_entry.id   AF-X0YLE3-F1
#
_cell.length_a   1.000
_cell.length_b   1.000
_cell.length_c   1.000
_cell.angle_alpha   90.00
_cell.angle_beta   90.00
_cell.angle_gamma   90.00
#
_symmetry.space_group_name_H-M   'P 1'
#
loop_
_entity.id
_entity.type
_entity.pdbx_description
1 polymer ?
#
loop_
_entity_poly.entity_id
_entity_poly.type
_entity_poly.pdbx_seq_one_letter_code
_entity_poly.pdbx_strand_id
1 'polypeptide(L)'
;MKIESTAFKDNKLIPPKYTCDGENINPPLVIRDVPENAKSLVLVVDDPDAPGGTWVHWTVWNISPNIKEIPENSCPQNSVEGMTDSGR
;
A
#
# COMPACT_ATOMS: atom_id res chain seq x y z
N MET A 1 -8.28 -5.87 -12.62
CA MET A 1 -7.50 -5.00 -11.70
C MET A 1 -6.21 -5.66 -11.33
N LYS A 2 -5.12 -4.90 -11.29
CA LYS A 2 -3.78 -5.33 -10.88
C LYS A 2 -3.12 -4.23 -10.03
N ILE A 3 -2.25 -4.65 -9.14
CA ILE A 3 -1.37 -3.78 -8.35
C ILE A 3 0.06 -4.33 -8.43
N GLU A 4 1.02 -3.45 -8.70
CA GLU A 4 2.43 -3.81 -8.89
C GLU A 4 3.32 -2.73 -8.28
N SER A 5 4.56 -3.05 -7.90
CA SER A 5 5.56 -2.06 -7.53
C SER A 5 6.68 -2.02 -8.57
N THR A 6 7.23 -0.84 -8.84
CA THR A 6 8.46 -0.71 -9.64
C THR A 6 9.71 -1.03 -8.82
N ALA A 7 9.60 -1.09 -7.49
CA ALA A 7 10.71 -1.37 -6.59
C ALA A 7 10.98 -2.87 -6.39
N PHE A 8 9.95 -3.72 -6.48
CA PHE A 8 10.06 -5.16 -6.32
C PHE A 8 8.97 -5.89 -7.10
N LYS A 9 9.25 -7.14 -7.46
CA LYS A 9 8.26 -8.03 -8.09
C LYS A 9 7.47 -8.76 -7.02
N ASP A 10 6.29 -9.24 -7.40
CA ASP A 10 5.49 -10.14 -6.56
C ASP A 10 6.33 -11.31 -6.02
N ASN A 11 6.15 -11.61 -4.73
CA ASN A 11 6.90 -12.64 -3.99
C ASN A 11 8.43 -12.47 -4.01
N LYS A 12 8.95 -11.25 -4.21
CA LYS A 12 10.37 -10.92 -4.08
C LYS A 12 10.62 -10.01 -2.89
N LEU A 13 11.89 -9.94 -2.50
CA LEU A 13 12.34 -9.11 -1.38
C LEU A 13 11.97 -7.64 -1.61
N ILE A 14 11.37 -7.05 -0.60
CA ILE A 14 11.13 -5.60 -0.51
C ILE A 14 12.49 -4.94 -0.21
N PRO A 15 12.91 -3.90 -0.96
CA PRO A 15 14.17 -3.21 -0.71
C PRO A 15 14.24 -2.63 0.72
N PRO A 16 15.40 -2.67 1.39
CA PRO A 16 15.55 -2.19 2.77
C PRO A 16 15.05 -0.76 3.01
N LYS A 17 15.12 0.10 1.99
CA LYS A 17 14.55 1.47 2.00
C LYS A 17 13.11 1.53 2.51
N TYR A 18 12.27 0.55 2.17
CA TYR A 18 10.85 0.49 2.52
C TYR A 18 10.56 -0.35 3.77
N THR A 19 11.59 -0.67 4.55
CA THR A 19 11.50 -1.49 5.76
C THR A 19 11.98 -0.69 6.97
N CYS A 20 11.89 -1.27 8.16
CA CYS A 20 12.44 -0.69 9.38
C CYS A 20 13.98 -0.56 9.40
N ASP A 21 14.69 -1.27 8.51
CA ASP A 21 16.15 -1.15 8.35
C ASP A 21 16.56 0.08 7.50
N GLY A 22 15.59 0.80 6.92
CA GLY A 22 15.82 1.94 6.03
C GLY A 22 15.01 3.17 6.42
N GLU A 23 14.44 3.84 5.42
CA GLU A 23 13.68 5.08 5.61
C GLU A 23 12.27 4.83 6.15
N ASN A 24 11.79 3.58 6.12
CA ASN A 24 10.48 3.16 6.60
C ASN A 24 9.33 3.97 5.95
N ILE A 25 9.44 4.18 4.64
CA ILE A 25 8.44 4.83 3.78
C ILE A 25 7.73 3.81 2.90
N ASN A 26 6.54 4.14 2.38
CA ASN A 26 5.82 3.23 1.49
C ASN A 26 6.53 3.07 0.13
N PRO A 27 6.47 1.88 -0.49
CA PRO A 27 6.96 1.67 -1.84
C PRO A 27 6.05 2.34 -2.89
N PRO A 28 6.56 2.57 -4.11
CA PRO A 28 5.72 3.02 -5.21
C PRO A 28 4.78 1.90 -5.63
N LEU A 29 3.49 2.19 -5.82
CA LEU A 29 2.46 1.23 -6.23
C LEU A 29 1.77 1.72 -7.49
N VAL A 30 1.76 0.88 -8.52
CA VAL A 30 1.08 1.12 -9.80
C VAL A 30 -0.20 0.30 -9.82
N ILE A 31 -1.32 0.97 -10.13
CA ILE A 31 -2.66 0.36 -10.14
C ILE A 31 -3.21 0.40 -11.57
N ARG A 32 -3.67 -0.74 -12.06
CA ARG A 32 -4.19 -0.90 -13.43
C ARG A 32 -5.50 -1.67 -13.45
N ASP A 33 -6.22 -1.54 -14.55
CA ASP A 33 -7.43 -2.31 -14.86
C ASP A 33 -8.51 -2.21 -13.75
N VAL A 34 -8.66 -1.03 -13.16
CA VAL A 34 -9.73 -0.71 -12.20
C VAL A 34 -11.09 -0.80 -12.92
N PRO A 35 -12.09 -1.52 -12.39
CA PRO A 35 -13.40 -1.62 -13.00
C PRO A 35 -14.06 -0.24 -13.20
N GLU A 36 -14.70 -0.02 -14.35
CA GLU A 36 -15.31 1.28 -14.71
C GLU A 36 -16.39 1.74 -13.72
N ASN A 37 -17.06 0.81 -13.05
CA ASN A 37 -18.10 1.11 -12.07
C ASN A 37 -17.57 1.33 -10.64
N ALA A 38 -16.26 1.20 -10.40
CA ALA A 38 -15.65 1.43 -9.09
C ALA A 38 -15.88 2.88 -8.64
N LYS A 39 -16.29 3.06 -7.38
CA LYS A 39 -16.54 4.38 -6.77
C LYS A 39 -15.34 4.87 -5.96
N SER A 40 -14.62 3.95 -5.36
CA SER A 40 -13.39 4.18 -4.62
C SER A 40 -12.60 2.88 -4.54
N LEU A 41 -11.32 3.00 -4.17
CA LEU A 41 -10.45 1.87 -3.84
C LEU A 41 -10.05 1.93 -2.36
N VAL A 42 -9.62 0.78 -1.86
CA VAL A 42 -9.00 0.60 -0.54
C VAL A 42 -7.67 -0.12 -0.72
N LEU A 43 -6.68 0.27 0.06
CA LEU A 43 -5.39 -0.42 0.19
C LEU A 43 -5.28 -0.94 1.63
N VAL A 44 -4.95 -2.23 1.76
CA VAL A 44 -4.58 -2.87 3.01
C VAL A 44 -3.27 -3.59 2.76
N VAL A 45 -2.29 -3.35 3.62
CA VAL A 45 -1.01 -4.06 3.63
C VAL A 45 -0.90 -4.74 4.98
N ASP A 46 -0.95 -6.07 5.00
CA ASP A 46 -0.87 -6.90 6.19
C ASP A 46 0.23 -7.96 6.07
N ASP A 47 0.79 -8.33 7.21
CA ASP A 47 1.77 -9.40 7.39
C ASP A 47 1.16 -10.50 8.24
N PRO A 48 0.66 -11.60 7.64
CA PRO A 48 0.12 -12.74 8.39
C PRO A 48 1.21 -13.58 9.09
N ASP A 49 2.49 -13.38 8.75
CA ASP A 49 3.62 -14.12 9.30
C ASP A 49 4.24 -13.44 10.54
N ALA A 50 3.72 -12.28 10.94
CA ALA A 50 4.21 -11.56 12.10
C ALA A 50 4.08 -12.40 13.40
N PRO A 51 5.05 -12.32 14.34
CA PRO A 51 5.11 -13.23 15.50
C PRO A 51 3.89 -13.21 16.44
N GLY A 52 3.06 -12.16 16.38
CA GLY A 52 1.86 -11.98 17.20
C GLY A 52 0.54 -12.32 16.49
N GLY A 53 0.59 -12.90 15.28
CA GLY A 53 -0.55 -12.99 14.36
C GLY A 53 -0.50 -11.87 13.32
N THR A 54 -1.53 -11.75 12.49
CA THR A 54 -1.58 -10.76 11.40
C THR A 54 -1.32 -9.35 11.90
N TRP A 55 -0.36 -8.67 11.28
CA TRP A 55 0.01 -7.29 11.55
C TRP A 55 -0.32 -6.39 10.36
N VAL A 56 -1.14 -5.38 10.56
CA VAL A 56 -1.51 -4.40 9.55
C VAL A 56 -0.46 -3.28 9.51
N HIS A 57 0.23 -3.15 8.38
CA HIS A 57 1.27 -2.14 8.14
C HIS A 57 0.73 -0.84 7.56
N TRP A 58 -0.31 -0.90 6.71
CA TRP A 58 -0.85 0.30 6.06
C TRP A 58 -2.30 0.13 5.67
N THR A 59 -3.14 1.13 5.94
CA THR A 59 -4.54 1.16 5.49
C THR A 59 -4.89 2.52 4.92
N VAL A 60 -5.49 2.53 3.73
CA VAL A 60 -5.96 3.76 3.07
C VAL A 60 -7.28 3.49 2.35
N TRP A 61 -8.31 4.32 2.56
CA TRP A 61 -9.60 4.21 1.88
C TRP A 61 -10.04 5.52 1.23
N ASN A 62 -11.14 5.48 0.49
CA ASN A 62 -11.63 6.57 -0.37
C ASN A 62 -10.63 7.00 -1.45
N ILE A 63 -9.75 6.08 -1.88
CA ILE A 63 -8.82 6.34 -2.97
C ILE A 63 -9.63 6.50 -4.26
N SER A 64 -9.31 7.53 -5.05
CA SER A 64 -9.94 7.74 -6.36
C SER A 64 -9.76 6.51 -7.27
N PRO A 65 -10.82 6.00 -7.92
CA PRO A 65 -10.71 4.86 -8.83
C PRO A 65 -9.90 5.17 -10.10
N ASN A 66 -9.66 6.47 -10.37
CA ASN A 66 -8.86 6.91 -11.52
C ASN A 66 -7.35 6.94 -11.24
N ILE A 67 -6.93 6.65 -9.99
CA ILE A 67 -5.52 6.63 -9.63
C ILE A 67 -4.74 5.64 -10.52
N LYS A 68 -3.52 6.04 -10.89
CA LYS A 68 -2.61 5.19 -11.68
C LYS A 68 -1.39 4.77 -10.88
N GLU A 69 -0.99 5.60 -9.93
CA GLU A 69 0.19 5.41 -9.11
C GLU A 69 -0.02 6.04 -7.74
N ILE A 70 0.53 5.38 -6.72
CA ILE A 70 0.83 5.93 -5.41
C ILE A 70 2.36 6.03 -5.36
N PRO A 71 2.94 7.23 -5.50
CA PRO A 71 4.38 7.40 -5.41
C PRO A 71 4.92 6.90 -4.06
N GLU A 72 6.21 6.56 -4.03
CA GLU A 72 6.88 6.29 -2.75
C GLU A 72 6.78 7.49 -1.81
N ASN A 73 6.77 7.23 -0.51
CA ASN A 73 6.66 8.25 0.54
C ASN A 73 5.50 9.24 0.32
N SER A 74 4.33 8.73 -0.06
CA SER A 74 3.16 9.56 -0.36
C SER A 74 1.87 8.79 -0.12
N CYS A 75 0.78 9.55 0.10
CA CYS A 75 -0.57 9.02 0.26
C CYS A 75 -1.48 9.63 -0.84
N PRO A 76 -2.43 8.85 -1.41
CA PRO A 76 -3.37 9.37 -2.40
C PRO A 76 -4.13 10.61 -1.93
N GLN A 77 -4.25 11.61 -2.81
CA GLN A 77 -5.02 12.81 -2.51
C GLN A 77 -6.49 12.49 -2.23
N ASN A 78 -7.08 13.19 -1.25
CA ASN A 78 -8.47 13.03 -0.80
C ASN A 78 -8.83 11.61 -0.33
N SER A 79 -7.83 10.81 0.01
CA SER A 79 -8.01 9.54 0.71
C SER A 79 -7.94 9.73 2.21
N VAL A 80 -8.27 8.68 2.95
CA VAL A 80 -8.16 8.64 4.42
C VAL A 80 -7.23 7.51 4.78
N GLU A 81 -6.17 7.83 5.50
CA GLU A 81 -5.27 6.85 6.12
C GLU A 81 -5.85 6.42 7.47
N GLY A 82 -5.89 5.11 7.68
CA GLY A 82 -6.48 4.52 8.88
C GLY A 82 -5.44 4.07 9.88
N MET A 83 -5.90 3.88 11.11
CA MET A 83 -5.08 3.37 12.20
C MET A 83 -4.69 1.91 11.96
N THR A 84 -3.40 1.64 12.17
CA THR A 84 -2.73 0.35 11.99
C THR A 84 -2.31 -0.23 13.35
N ASP A 85 -1.76 -1.45 13.36
CA ASP A 85 -1.27 -2.09 14.60
C ASP A 85 -0.06 -1.36 15.21
N SER A 86 0.59 -0.49 14.44
CA SER A 86 1.61 0.43 14.95
C SER A 86 1.06 1.57 15.82
N GLY A 87 -0.26 1.69 15.94
CA GLY A 87 -0.93 2.78 16.66
C GLY A 87 -0.90 4.11 15.91
N ARG A 88 -0.65 4.08 14.59
CA ARG A 88 -0.67 5.21 13.67
C ARG A 88 -1.66 4.96 12.57
#